data_AF-E2NLX4-F1
#
_entry.id   AF-E2NLX4-F1
#
_cell.length_a   1.000
_cell.length_b   1.000
_cell.length_c   1.000
_cell.angle_alpha   90.00
_cell.angle_beta   90.00
_cell.angle_gamma   90.00
#
_symmetry.space_group_name_H-M   'P 1'
#
loop_
_entity.id
_entity.type
_entity.pdbx_description
1 polymer ?
#
loop_
_entity_poly.entity_id
_entity_poly.type
_entity_poly.pdbx_seq_one_letter_code
_entity_poly.pdbx_strand_id
1 'polypeptide(L)'
;MKKYILLALTGILLFTSCDDFLDRTPKSDLAPENYFRDKKDMTYWNAGIYSAFASALNEKLMYWSEVRSDNCDHTGYVNSVYYMNALTSERGEYNWQDLYSCIGRCNVAY
;
A
#
# COMPACT_ATOMS: atom_id res chain seq x y z
N MET A 1 56.35 10.24 30.44
CA MET A 1 55.34 11.13 29.79
C MET A 1 54.84 10.56 28.47
N LYS A 2 55.69 10.34 27.45
CA LYS A 2 55.27 9.76 26.14
C LYS A 2 54.50 8.43 26.22
N LYS A 3 54.87 7.51 27.14
CA LYS A 3 54.19 6.22 27.33
C LYS A 3 52.76 6.33 27.85
N TYR A 4 52.47 7.32 28.70
CA TYR A 4 51.12 7.57 29.22
C TYR A 4 50.21 8.22 28.17
N ILE A 5 50.79 9.03 27.29
CA ILE A 5 50.08 9.63 26.15
C ILE A 5 49.66 8.54 25.16
N LEU A 6 50.54 7.57 24.85
CA LEU A 6 50.18 6.44 24.00
C LEU A 6 49.06 5.57 24.60
N LEU A 7 49.14 5.28 25.91
CA LEU A 7 48.12 4.50 26.60
C LEU A 7 46.75 5.19 26.59
N ALA A 8 46.74 6.51 26.81
CA ALA A 8 45.52 7.32 26.73
C ALA A 8 44.92 7.33 25.31
N LEU A 9 45.76 7.45 24.27
CA LEU A 9 45.31 7.41 22.87
C LEU A 9 44.66 6.08 22.50
N THR A 10 45.23 4.97 23.00
CA THR A 10 44.72 3.62 22.73
C THR A 10 43.42 3.34 23.49
N GLY A 11 43.25 3.93 24.68
CA GLY A 11 42.03 3.82 25.47
C GLY A 11 40.82 4.54 24.85
N ILE A 12 41.04 5.65 24.13
CA ILE A 12 39.95 6.40 23.45
C ILE A 12 39.30 5.55 22.34
N LEU A 13 40.07 4.68 21.68
CA LEU A 13 39.57 3.79 20.63
C LEU A 13 38.67 2.65 21.16
N LEU A 14 38.67 2.38 22.48
CA LEU A 14 37.82 1.37 23.10
C LEU A 14 36.39 1.87 23.40
N PHE A 15 36.15 3.19 23.31
CA PHE A 15 34.84 3.80 23.56
C PHE A 15 34.06 4.10 22.28
N THR A 16 34.55 3.68 21.11
CA THR A 16 33.81 3.84 19.85
C THR A 16 33.01 2.58 19.55
N SER A 17 31.69 2.59 19.77
CA SER A 17 30.78 1.58 19.23
C SER A 17 30.27 1.99 17.85
N CYS A 18 29.91 1.02 17.03
CA CYS A 18 29.30 1.24 15.72
C CYS A 18 27.82 0.91 15.83
N ASP A 19 27.05 1.77 16.49
CA ASP A 19 25.65 1.50 16.85
C ASP A 19 24.76 1.28 15.61
N ASP A 20 24.94 2.09 14.56
CA ASP A 20 24.12 2.02 13.34
C ASP A 20 24.67 1.05 12.27
N PHE A 21 25.68 0.22 12.57
CA PHE A 21 26.30 -0.65 11.55
C PHE A 21 25.31 -1.69 11.00
N LEU A 22 24.42 -2.20 11.85
CA LEU A 22 23.40 -3.19 11.50
C LEU A 22 22.06 -2.56 11.12
N ASP A 23 21.88 -1.26 11.41
CA ASP A 23 20.67 -0.55 11.01
C ASP A 23 20.71 -0.26 9.51
N ARG A 24 19.85 -0.97 8.79
CA ARG A 24 19.69 -0.83 7.34
C ARG A 24 18.23 -0.50 7.08
N THR A 25 18.00 0.73 6.64
CA THR A 25 16.70 1.10 6.08
C THR A 25 16.54 0.46 4.70
N PRO A 26 15.35 -0.09 4.38
CA PRO A 26 15.08 -0.61 3.04
C PRO A 26 15.25 0.51 2.01
N LYS A 27 15.98 0.24 0.93
CA LYS A 27 16.24 1.26 -0.12
C LYS A 27 15.05 1.48 -1.04
N SER A 28 14.17 0.49 -1.17
CA SER A 28 13.01 0.50 -2.08
C SER A 28 11.71 0.92 -1.40
N ASP A 29 11.62 0.73 -0.08
CA ASP A 29 10.39 0.94 0.66
C ASP A 29 10.52 2.19 1.51
N LEU A 30 9.55 3.10 1.39
CA LEU A 30 9.46 4.17 2.37
C LEU A 30 9.01 3.59 3.71
N ALA A 31 9.78 3.85 4.76
CA ALA A 31 9.30 3.65 6.13
C ALA A 31 8.12 4.60 6.39
N PRO A 32 7.09 4.19 7.15
CA PRO A 32 5.92 5.04 7.44
C PRO A 32 6.28 6.40 8.03
N GLU A 33 7.34 6.44 8.83
CA GLU A 33 7.95 7.63 9.44
C GLU A 33 8.35 8.71 8.41
N ASN A 34 8.64 8.28 7.17
CA ASN A 34 9.18 9.11 6.11
C ASN A 34 8.19 9.32 4.95
N TYR A 35 6.91 8.89 5.08
CA TYR A 35 5.92 9.02 4.02
C TYR A 35 5.63 10.48 3.62
N PHE A 36 5.64 11.40 4.58
CA PHE A 36 5.21 12.79 4.37
C PHE A 36 6.24 13.76 4.94
N ARG A 37 7.29 14.07 4.16
CA ARG A 37 8.32 15.02 4.60
C ARG A 37 8.00 16.45 4.19
N ASP A 38 7.32 16.60 3.05
CA ASP A 38 6.90 17.89 2.54
C ASP A 38 5.49 17.82 1.89
N LYS A 39 5.00 18.99 1.46
CA LYS A 39 3.69 19.09 0.80
C LYS A 39 3.64 18.34 -0.54
N LYS A 40 4.79 18.16 -1.20
CA LYS A 40 4.90 17.49 -2.49
C LYS A 40 4.70 15.98 -2.33
N ASP A 41 5.29 15.38 -1.29
CA ASP A 41 5.08 13.98 -0.92
C ASP A 41 3.59 13.70 -0.66
N MET A 42 2.89 14.58 0.05
CA MET A 42 1.44 14.47 0.27
C MET A 42 0.62 14.61 -1.02
N THR A 43 1.09 15.43 -1.98
CA THR A 43 0.44 15.58 -3.29
C THR A 43 0.58 14.30 -4.12
N TYR A 44 1.75 13.66 -4.08
CA TYR A 44 1.97 12.37 -4.74
C TYR A 44 1.17 11.24 -4.10
N TRP A 45 1.06 11.23 -2.77
CA TRP A 45 0.21 10.27 -2.08
C TRP A 45 -1.26 10.40 -2.48
N ASN A 46 -1.76 11.64 -2.56
CA ASN A 46 -3.12 11.91 -3.02
C ASN A 46 -3.36 11.41 -4.45
N ALA A 47 -2.40 11.64 -5.37
CA ALA A 47 -2.47 11.05 -6.71
C ALA A 47 -2.52 9.50 -6.67
N GLY A 48 -1.77 8.87 -5.75
CA GLY A 48 -1.83 7.43 -5.50
C GLY A 48 -3.17 6.94 -4.96
N ILE A 49 -3.85 7.74 -4.13
CA ILE A 49 -5.23 7.46 -3.67
C ILE A 49 -6.18 7.45 -4.88
N TYR A 50 -6.14 8.46 -5.75
CA TYR A 50 -6.98 8.50 -6.95
C TYR A 50 -6.68 7.35 -7.91
N SER A 51 -5.42 6.94 -8.03
CA SER A 51 -5.06 5.76 -8.82
C SER A 51 -5.69 4.48 -8.25
N ALA A 52 -5.64 4.28 -6.93
CA ALA A 52 -6.26 3.13 -6.29
C ALA A 52 -7.79 3.18 -6.39
N PHE A 53 -8.38 4.37 -6.30
CA PHE A 53 -9.81 4.57 -6.47
C PHE A 53 -10.27 4.20 -7.88
N ALA A 54 -9.51 4.60 -8.91
CA ALA A 54 -9.80 4.21 -10.28
C ALA A 54 -9.75 2.68 -10.48
N SER A 55 -8.79 1.98 -9.85
CA SER A 55 -8.74 0.52 -9.86
C SER A 55 -9.92 -0.14 -9.13
N ALA A 56 -10.41 0.49 -8.05
CA ALA A 56 -11.58 0.03 -7.31
C ALA A 56 -12.90 0.25 -8.09
N LEU A 57 -12.97 1.29 -8.91
CA LEU A 57 -14.09 1.55 -9.85
C LEU A 57 -14.00 0.68 -11.11
N ASN A 58 -13.95 -0.63 -10.93
CA ASN A 58 -13.91 -1.59 -12.02
C ASN A 58 -15.29 -2.20 -12.34
N GLU A 59 -15.34 -3.04 -13.37
CA GLU A 59 -16.56 -3.71 -13.84
C GLU A 59 -17.30 -4.52 -12.76
N LYS A 60 -16.59 -5.01 -11.73
CA LYS A 60 -17.22 -5.73 -10.63
C LYS A 60 -18.24 -4.86 -9.91
N LEU A 61 -17.99 -3.55 -9.81
CA LEU A 61 -18.93 -2.62 -9.19
C LEU A 61 -20.25 -2.62 -9.96
N MET A 62 -20.20 -2.54 -11.29
CA MET A 62 -21.37 -2.62 -12.17
C MET A 62 -22.10 -3.96 -12.05
N TYR A 63 -21.35 -5.07 -11.94
CA TYR A 63 -21.95 -6.39 -11.72
C TYR A 63 -22.73 -6.46 -10.40
N TRP A 64 -22.20 -5.89 -9.33
CA TRP A 64 -22.85 -5.90 -8.03
C TRP A 64 -23.96 -4.87 -7.87
N SER A 65 -23.89 -3.73 -8.56
CA SER A 65 -24.85 -2.62 -8.41
C SER A 65 -26.03 -2.67 -9.38
N GLU A 66 -25.78 -2.84 -10.68
CA GLU A 66 -26.80 -2.66 -11.72
C GLU A 66 -27.17 -3.97 -12.43
N VAL A 67 -26.19 -4.80 -12.81
CA VAL A 67 -26.45 -5.98 -13.66
C VAL A 67 -27.26 -7.07 -12.95
N ARG A 68 -27.23 -7.09 -11.62
CA ARG A 68 -28.04 -8.00 -10.79
C ARG A 68 -29.47 -7.50 -10.55
N SER A 69 -29.75 -6.25 -10.90
CA SER A 69 -31.10 -5.69 -10.91
C SER A 69 -31.81 -6.03 -12.23
N ASP A 70 -33.06 -5.61 -12.35
CA ASP A 70 -33.84 -5.68 -13.59
C ASP A 70 -33.59 -4.50 -14.54
N ASN A 71 -32.60 -3.63 -14.24
CA ASN A 71 -32.29 -2.43 -15.01
C ASN A 71 -31.36 -2.69 -16.22
N CYS A 72 -30.77 -3.87 -16.31
CA CYS A 72 -29.87 -4.27 -17.39
C CYS A 72 -30.39 -5.52 -18.10
N ASP A 73 -30.24 -5.56 -19.42
CA ASP A 73 -30.55 -6.73 -20.25
C ASP A 73 -29.26 -7.31 -20.84
N HIS A 74 -29.25 -8.61 -21.14
CA HIS A 74 -28.09 -9.30 -21.68
C HIS A 74 -28.34 -9.78 -23.10
N THR A 75 -27.30 -9.75 -23.93
CA THR A 75 -27.32 -10.52 -25.18
C THR A 75 -26.94 -11.97 -24.84
N GLY A 76 -27.45 -12.96 -25.57
CA GLY A 76 -27.26 -14.40 -25.26
C GLY A 76 -25.81 -14.92 -25.23
N TYR A 77 -24.81 -14.05 -25.40
CA TYR A 77 -23.38 -14.35 -25.43
C TYR A 77 -22.66 -14.12 -24.09
N VAL A 78 -23.33 -13.57 -23.08
CA VAL A 78 -22.69 -13.15 -21.82
C VAL A 78 -22.96 -14.14 -20.69
N ASN A 79 -22.02 -14.23 -19.75
CA ASN A 79 -22.14 -15.02 -18.52
C ASN A 79 -23.36 -14.55 -17.70
N SER A 80 -24.46 -15.30 -17.77
CA SER A 80 -25.75 -14.96 -17.15
C SER A 80 -25.77 -15.11 -15.63
N VAL A 81 -24.68 -15.57 -15.01
CA VAL A 81 -24.62 -15.84 -13.56
C VAL A 81 -24.94 -14.59 -12.73
N TYR A 82 -24.56 -13.40 -13.18
CA TYR A 82 -24.88 -12.15 -12.49
C TYR A 82 -26.36 -11.80 -12.62
N TYR A 83 -26.85 -11.69 -13.85
CA TYR A 83 -28.24 -11.36 -14.15
C TYR A 83 -29.22 -12.35 -13.49
N MET A 84 -28.92 -13.65 -13.57
CA MET A 84 -29.72 -14.72 -12.97
C MET A 84 -29.51 -14.87 -11.47
N ASN A 85 -28.67 -14.03 -10.84
CA ASN A 85 -28.36 -14.10 -9.42
C ASN A 85 -27.86 -15.50 -8.96
N ALA A 86 -27.14 -16.21 -9.82
CA ALA A 86 -26.69 -17.60 -9.62
C ALA A 86 -25.24 -17.71 -9.11
N LEU A 87 -24.79 -16.75 -8.30
CA LEU A 87 -23.39 -16.63 -7.85
C LEU A 87 -22.99 -17.76 -6.89
N THR A 88 -21.72 -18.20 -6.98
CA THR A 88 -21.11 -19.19 -6.09
C THR A 88 -19.91 -18.59 -5.35
N SER A 89 -19.46 -19.25 -4.27
CA SER A 89 -18.36 -18.80 -3.40
C SER A 89 -16.95 -19.08 -3.94
N GLU A 90 -16.80 -19.41 -5.23
CA GLU A 90 -15.50 -19.73 -5.87
C GLU A 90 -15.05 -18.67 -6.90
N ARG A 91 -15.87 -17.64 -7.10
CA ARG A 91 -15.74 -16.57 -8.08
C ARG A 91 -14.81 -15.42 -7.65
N GLY A 92 -13.84 -15.00 -8.46
CA GLY A 92 -12.94 -13.88 -8.11
C GLY A 92 -13.62 -12.51 -7.91
N GLU A 93 -14.88 -12.38 -8.30
CA GLU A 93 -15.62 -11.12 -8.37
C GLU A 93 -16.17 -10.62 -7.02
N TYR A 94 -16.16 -11.45 -5.97
CA TYR A 94 -16.36 -11.01 -4.58
C TYR A 94 -15.07 -10.56 -3.90
N ASN A 95 -13.96 -10.44 -4.64
CA ASN A 95 -12.73 -9.90 -4.08
C ASN A 95 -12.83 -8.38 -3.93
N TRP A 96 -12.92 -7.92 -2.68
CA TRP A 96 -12.99 -6.51 -2.26
C TRP A 96 -11.62 -5.86 -2.01
N GLN A 97 -10.51 -6.53 -2.35
CA GLN A 97 -9.16 -6.08 -2.07
C GLN A 97 -8.85 -4.71 -2.65
N ASP A 98 -9.31 -4.40 -3.87
CA ASP A 98 -9.07 -3.09 -4.49
C ASP A 98 -9.76 -1.97 -3.70
N LEU A 99 -10.99 -2.21 -3.24
CA LEU A 99 -11.74 -1.28 -2.40
C LEU A 99 -11.03 -1.04 -1.06
N TYR A 100 -10.65 -2.13 -0.37
CA TYR A 100 -9.94 -2.05 0.91
C TYR A 100 -8.54 -1.45 0.77
N SER A 101 -7.85 -1.67 -0.35
CA SER A 101 -6.57 -1.04 -0.67
C SER A 101 -6.72 0.47 -0.83
N CYS A 102 -7.78 0.93 -1.52
CA CYS A 102 -8.10 2.35 -1.62
C CYS A 102 -8.40 2.96 -0.23
N ILE A 103 -9.25 2.31 0.57
CA ILE A 103 -9.57 2.76 1.94
C ILE A 103 -8.30 2.83 2.80
N GLY A 104 -7.44 1.81 2.72
CA GLY A 104 -6.17 1.79 3.44
C GLY A 104 -5.28 2.97 3.09
N ARG A 105 -5.15 3.33 1.81
CA ARG A 105 -4.38 4.50 1.37
C ARG A 105 -4.97 5.82 1.87
N CYS A 106 -6.30 5.93 1.92
CA CYS A 106 -6.97 7.09 2.51
C CYS A 106 -6.68 7.21 4.01
N ASN A 107 -6.74 6.10 4.75
CA ASN A 107 -6.50 6.08 6.19
C ASN A 107 -5.06 6.45 6.57
N VAL A 108 -4.07 6.18 5.72
CA VAL A 108 -2.68 6.60 5.93
C VAL A 108 -2.51 8.12 5.77
N ALA A 109 -3.37 8.77 5.00
CA ALA A 109 -3.32 10.21 4.77
C ALA A 109 -4.05 11.03 5.85
N TYR A 110 -4.74 10.37 6.79
CA TYR A 110 -5.49 11.00 7.89
C TYR A 110 -4.66 10.98 9.19
#